data_AF-A0A8J4S544-F1
#
_entry.id   AF-A0A8J4S544-F1
#
_cell.length_a   1.000
_cell.length_b   1.000
_cell.length_c   1.000
_cell.angle_alpha   90.00
_cell.angle_beta   90.00
_cell.angle_gamma   90.00
#
_symmetry.space_group_name_H-M   'P 1'
#
loop_
_entity.id
_entity.type
_entity.pdbx_description
1 polymer ?
#
loop_
_entity_poly.entity_id
_entity_poly.type
_entity_poly.pdbx_seq_one_letter_code
_entity_poly.pdbx_strand_id
1 'polypeptide(L)'
;MLMELENDMVEDTFRKYETYVMENCQVNLNRWKHVKSKDDLHIYVKRTEWVQSIGSKLRELFKRRSGDAASNKMPIVLSVGTFKGKLDDLMFGTLNHTKDIMHVKSSYVGDYNDGAVLATLATPTTEEPFRSLTVKWFQIDLPFSSTGLIRNRDFICLEASGFLHLTNGDRVGYFMLHSIDSPQTQPLPNVERARHTMTGFFRQVASDVIDTFCFDTVSPGGNIYRPFVLTICANALLSATNYRV
;
A
#
# COMPACT_ATOMS: atom_id res chain seq x y z
N MET A 1 -1.79 0.91 -21.98
CA MET A 1 -2.56 1.86 -21.15
C MET A 1 -2.66 1.48 -19.66
N LEU A 2 -3.17 0.30 -19.24
CA LEU A 2 -3.11 -0.12 -17.81
C LEU A 2 -2.01 -1.15 -17.51
N MET A 3 -1.73 -2.08 -18.43
CA MET A 3 -0.59 -3.01 -18.29
C MET A 3 0.75 -2.27 -18.34
N GLU A 4 0.88 -1.25 -19.19
CA GLU A 4 2.07 -0.37 -19.21
C GLU A 4 2.23 0.38 -17.88
N LEU A 5 1.13 0.89 -17.31
CA LEU A 5 1.16 1.57 -16.01
C LEU A 5 1.65 0.64 -14.89
N GLU A 6 1.17 -0.62 -14.88
CA GLU A 6 1.70 -1.63 -13.97
C GLU A 6 3.21 -1.77 -14.14
N ASN A 7 3.67 -2.05 -15.36
CA ASN A 7 5.09 -2.29 -15.64
C ASN A 7 5.95 -1.10 -15.20
N ASP A 8 5.58 0.13 -15.57
CA ASP A 8 6.33 1.34 -15.21
C ASP A 8 6.44 1.52 -13.69
N MET A 9 5.34 1.31 -12.97
CA MET A 9 5.30 1.46 -11.52
C MET A 9 6.09 0.38 -10.78
N VAL A 10 5.97 -0.86 -11.25
CA VAL A 10 6.68 -2.00 -10.70
C VAL A 10 8.18 -1.83 -10.96
N GLU A 11 8.59 -1.50 -12.19
CA GLU A 11 10.00 -1.28 -12.54
C GLU A 11 10.63 -0.10 -11.77
N ASP A 12 9.97 1.05 -11.69
CA ASP A 12 10.50 2.22 -10.97
C ASP A 12 10.73 1.91 -9.48
N THR A 13 9.83 1.14 -8.87
CA THR A 13 9.98 0.75 -7.47
C THR A 13 10.98 -0.39 -7.30
N PHE A 14 11.05 -1.32 -8.26
CA PHE A 14 11.98 -2.45 -8.21
C PHE A 14 13.44 -2.00 -8.23
N ARG A 15 13.79 -0.99 -9.03
CA ARG A 15 15.14 -0.39 -9.03
C ARG A 15 15.55 0.16 -7.66
N LYS A 16 14.59 0.69 -6.89
CA LYS A 16 14.83 1.18 -5.52
C LYS A 16 15.06 0.01 -4.56
N TYR A 17 14.32 -1.09 -4.74
CA TYR A 17 14.53 -2.31 -3.97
C TYR A 17 15.89 -2.96 -4.29
N GLU A 18 16.27 -3.05 -5.57
CA GLU A 18 17.60 -3.53 -5.97
C GLU A 18 18.71 -2.71 -5.30
N THR A 19 18.60 -1.39 -5.35
CA THR A 19 19.55 -0.49 -4.68
C THR A 19 19.61 -0.75 -3.17
N TYR A 20 18.46 -0.91 -2.52
CA TYR A 20 18.37 -1.23 -1.09
C TYR A 20 19.06 -2.55 -0.75
N VAL A 21 18.86 -3.60 -1.54
CA VAL A 21 19.52 -4.90 -1.34
C VAL A 21 21.03 -4.79 -1.55
N MET A 22 21.47 -4.07 -2.59
CA MET A 22 22.90 -3.84 -2.86
C MET A 22 23.59 -3.02 -1.75
N GLU A 23 22.86 -2.14 -1.07
CA GLU A 23 23.34 -1.36 0.08
C GLU A 23 23.19 -2.11 1.42
N ASN A 24 23.19 -3.44 1.41
CA ASN A 24 23.07 -4.31 2.60
C ASN A 24 21.78 -4.11 3.40
N CYS A 25 20.68 -3.81 2.71
CA CYS A 25 19.36 -3.65 3.30
C CYS A 25 19.30 -2.56 4.39
N GLN A 26 20.12 -1.51 4.27
CA GLN A 26 20.16 -0.40 5.24
C GLN A 26 19.25 0.76 4.86
N VAL A 27 18.48 1.26 5.83
CA VAL A 27 17.65 2.45 5.63
C VAL A 27 18.48 3.70 5.89
N ASN A 28 18.54 4.61 4.91
CA ASN A 28 19.17 5.91 5.10
C ASN A 28 18.35 6.81 6.06
N LEU A 29 18.78 6.87 7.33
CA LEU A 29 18.11 7.62 8.40
C LEU A 29 18.20 9.15 8.25
N ASN A 30 19.03 9.67 7.34
CA ASN A 30 19.03 11.09 6.98
C ASN A 30 17.88 11.45 6.03
N ARG A 31 17.34 10.46 5.31
CA ARG A 31 16.17 10.61 4.43
C ARG A 31 14.87 10.14 5.08
N TRP A 32 14.97 9.11 5.91
CA TRP A 32 13.84 8.40 6.50
C TRP A 32 13.78 8.63 8.01
N LYS A 33 12.58 8.87 8.54
CA LYS A 33 12.30 8.96 9.97
C LYS A 33 11.48 7.75 10.38
N HIS A 34 11.96 7.01 11.36
CA HIS A 34 11.22 5.89 11.94
C HIS A 34 9.89 6.36 12.56
N VAL A 35 8.84 5.58 12.32
CA VAL A 35 7.46 5.83 12.78
C VAL A 35 7.04 4.78 13.80
N LYS A 36 7.14 3.50 13.43
CA LYS A 36 6.64 2.37 14.23
C LYS A 36 7.35 1.08 13.83
N SER A 37 7.43 0.13 14.75
CA SER A 37 7.88 -1.24 14.48
C SER A 37 6.97 -2.26 15.14
N LYS A 38 6.95 -3.47 14.58
CA LYS A 38 6.37 -4.68 15.17
C LYS A 38 7.24 -5.85 14.71
N ASP A 39 7.75 -6.62 15.66
CA ASP A 39 8.75 -7.66 15.39
C ASP A 39 9.93 -7.07 14.58
N ASP A 40 10.36 -7.74 13.50
CA ASP A 40 11.42 -7.27 12.61
C ASP A 40 10.91 -6.39 11.46
N LEU A 41 9.64 -5.95 11.49
CA LEU A 41 9.13 -4.97 10.53
C LEU A 41 9.24 -3.53 11.06
N HIS A 42 9.73 -2.65 10.20
CA HIS A 42 9.99 -1.25 10.50
C HIS A 42 9.33 -0.33 9.48
N ILE A 43 8.52 0.62 9.98
CA ILE A 43 7.84 1.62 9.17
C ILE A 43 8.57 2.96 9.33
N TYR A 44 8.90 3.57 8.20
CA TYR A 44 9.53 4.86 8.09
C TYR A 44 8.69 5.81 7.26
N VAL A 45 8.75 7.10 7.57
CA VAL A 45 8.20 8.18 6.74
C VAL A 45 9.34 9.03 6.22
N LYS A 46 9.24 9.49 4.99
CA LYS A 46 10.25 10.38 4.42
C LYS A 46 10.22 11.73 5.14
N ARG A 47 11.41 12.28 5.46
CA ARG A 47 11.55 13.41 6.39
C ARG A 47 10.93 14.71 5.88
N THR A 48 10.93 14.95 4.58
CA THR A 48 10.27 16.12 3.97
C THR A 48 8.78 16.15 4.31
N GLU A 49 8.16 14.99 4.37
CA GLU A 49 6.74 14.77 4.62
C GLU A 49 6.47 14.77 6.14
N TRP A 50 7.40 14.29 6.96
CA TRP A 50 7.34 14.39 8.43
C TRP A 50 7.35 15.86 8.92
N VAL A 51 8.22 16.70 8.36
CA VAL A 51 8.24 18.13 8.70
C VAL A 51 6.92 18.80 8.34
N GLN A 52 6.31 18.41 7.22
CA GLN A 52 4.98 18.91 6.82
C GLN A 52 3.83 18.36 7.68
N SER A 53 3.96 17.14 8.21
CA SER A 53 2.95 16.57 9.12
C SER A 53 2.96 17.27 10.47
N ILE A 54 4.13 17.63 11.01
CA ILE A 54 4.25 18.39 12.27
C ILE A 54 3.92 19.87 12.08
N GLY A 55 4.42 20.47 11.00
CA GLY A 55 4.13 21.88 10.65
C GLY A 55 2.65 22.14 10.39
N SER A 56 1.85 21.11 10.09
CA SER A 56 0.40 21.23 9.96
C SER A 56 -0.26 21.70 11.26
N LYS A 57 0.24 21.31 12.44
CA LYS A 57 -0.31 21.73 13.74
C LYS A 57 -0.17 23.24 13.97
N LEU A 58 0.95 23.83 13.53
CA LEU A 58 1.16 25.28 13.59
C LEU A 58 0.37 25.99 12.48
N ARG A 59 0.41 25.48 11.25
CA ARG A 59 -0.28 26.12 10.12
C ARG A 59 -1.81 26.11 10.28
N GLU A 60 -2.39 25.07 10.87
CA GLU A 60 -3.83 24.97 11.16
C GLU A 60 -4.27 25.97 12.24
N LEU A 61 -3.41 26.29 13.21
CA LEU A 61 -3.63 27.37 14.18
C LEU A 61 -3.58 28.78 13.53
N PHE A 62 -2.82 28.95 12.44
CA PHE A 62 -2.60 30.25 11.78
C PHE A 62 -3.37 30.44 10.45
N LYS A 63 -4.11 29.44 9.93
CA LYS A 63 -4.86 29.57 8.66
C LYS A 63 -6.33 29.93 8.87
N ARG A 64 -6.59 31.17 9.30
CA ARG A 64 -7.80 31.90 8.89
C ARG A 64 -7.47 32.63 7.59
N ARG A 65 -8.18 32.28 6.50
CA ARG A 65 -8.14 32.89 5.15
C ARG A 65 -6.90 32.62 4.31
N SER A 66 -6.99 31.66 3.38
CA SER A 66 -6.52 31.77 1.98
C SER A 66 -6.63 30.40 1.28
N GLY A 67 -7.45 30.38 0.23
CA GLY A 67 -7.70 29.25 -0.66
C GLY A 67 -6.58 29.05 -1.67
N ASP A 68 -5.40 28.68 -1.19
CA ASP A 68 -4.32 28.21 -2.04
C ASP A 68 -4.22 26.70 -1.96
N ALA A 69 -4.40 26.05 -3.12
CA ALA A 69 -4.12 24.65 -3.42
C ALA A 69 -2.61 24.39 -3.34
N ALA A 70 -2.04 24.55 -2.14
CA ALA A 70 -0.68 24.11 -1.86
C ALA A 70 -0.68 22.58 -1.98
N SER A 71 -0.04 22.07 -3.03
CA SER A 71 0.13 20.64 -3.34
C SER A 71 0.25 19.81 -2.06
N ASN A 72 -0.85 19.12 -1.73
CA ASN A 72 -1.03 18.35 -0.52
C ASN A 72 -0.28 17.02 -0.68
N LYS A 73 1.06 17.08 -0.82
CA LYS A 73 1.89 15.89 -1.01
C LYS A 73 1.77 15.02 0.24
N MET A 74 1.26 13.82 0.03
CA MET A 74 0.97 12.85 1.08
C MET A 74 2.25 12.22 1.60
N PRO A 75 2.24 11.67 2.83
CA PRO A 75 3.43 11.02 3.36
C PRO A 75 3.83 9.84 2.48
N ILE A 76 5.09 9.84 2.06
CA ILE A 76 5.72 8.66 1.47
C ILE A 76 6.22 7.81 2.63
N VAL A 77 5.71 6.59 2.71
CA VAL A 77 6.01 5.60 3.75
C VAL A 77 6.83 4.48 3.13
N LEU A 78 7.79 3.97 3.90
CA LEU A 78 8.64 2.83 3.58
C LEU A 78 8.48 1.78 4.68
N SER A 79 8.11 0.56 4.29
CA SER A 79 8.15 -0.61 5.16
C SER A 79 9.29 -1.52 4.74
N VAL A 80 10.15 -1.89 5.68
CA VAL A 80 11.23 -2.86 5.45
C VAL A 80 11.38 -3.79 6.63
N GLY A 81 12.01 -4.94 6.40
CA GLY A 81 12.37 -5.91 7.43
C GLY A 81 12.04 -7.33 7.03
N THR A 82 11.99 -8.24 8.01
CA THR A 82 11.67 -9.64 7.76
C THR A 82 10.47 -10.14 8.55
N PHE A 83 9.86 -11.22 8.08
CA PHE A 83 8.86 -11.97 8.84
C PHE A 83 8.87 -13.45 8.46
N LYS A 84 8.27 -14.27 9.32
CA LYS A 84 8.19 -15.72 9.09
C LYS A 84 7.16 -16.07 8.03
N GLY A 85 7.51 -16.95 7.11
CA GLY A 85 6.61 -17.49 6.10
C GLY A 85 7.31 -18.12 4.91
N LYS A 86 6.49 -18.64 3.98
CA LYS A 86 6.91 -19.07 2.65
C LYS A 86 6.43 -18.07 1.62
N LEU A 87 7.31 -17.72 0.69
CA LEU A 87 7.04 -16.74 -0.35
C LEU A 87 5.83 -17.14 -1.19
N ASP A 88 5.73 -18.41 -1.58
CA ASP A 88 4.62 -18.92 -2.37
C ASP A 88 3.29 -18.78 -1.61
N ASP A 89 3.26 -19.14 -0.32
CA ASP A 89 2.05 -19.03 0.52
C ASP A 89 1.59 -17.57 0.64
N LEU A 90 2.53 -16.64 0.82
CA LEU A 90 2.23 -15.21 0.84
C LEU A 90 1.68 -14.71 -0.49
N MET A 91 2.28 -15.14 -1.60
CA MET A 91 1.84 -14.75 -2.93
C MET A 91 0.47 -15.35 -3.27
N PHE A 92 0.19 -16.58 -2.83
CA PHE A 92 -1.16 -17.17 -2.91
C PHE A 92 -2.17 -16.40 -2.08
N GLY A 93 -1.83 -16.02 -0.85
CA GLY A 93 -2.71 -15.23 0.04
C GLY A 93 -3.00 -13.82 -0.48
N THR A 94 -2.22 -13.34 -1.44
CA THR A 94 -2.42 -12.06 -2.12
C THR A 94 -3.44 -12.15 -3.25
N LEU A 95 -3.65 -13.33 -3.85
CA LEU A 95 -4.58 -13.53 -4.96
C LEU A 95 -6.03 -13.42 -4.48
N ASN A 96 -6.76 -12.43 -5.00
CA ASN A 96 -8.16 -12.15 -4.66
C ASN A 96 -8.94 -11.71 -5.91
N HIS A 97 -9.01 -12.58 -6.91
CA HIS A 97 -9.51 -12.27 -8.25
C HIS A 97 -11.04 -12.39 -8.41
N THR A 98 -11.76 -12.84 -7.39
CA THR A 98 -13.23 -12.82 -7.33
C THR A 98 -13.71 -12.15 -6.06
N LYS A 99 -14.97 -11.70 -6.04
CA LYS A 99 -15.59 -11.14 -4.84
C LYS A 99 -15.56 -12.10 -3.65
N ASP A 100 -15.82 -13.39 -3.89
CA ASP A 100 -15.81 -14.39 -2.82
C ASP A 100 -14.41 -14.55 -2.21
N ILE A 101 -13.37 -14.59 -3.04
CA ILE A 101 -11.99 -14.68 -2.56
C ILE A 101 -11.57 -13.37 -1.86
N MET A 102 -12.05 -12.22 -2.32
CA MET A 102 -11.86 -10.95 -1.60
C MET A 102 -12.49 -10.97 -0.21
N HIS A 103 -13.71 -11.50 -0.05
CA HIS A 103 -14.34 -11.64 1.26
C HIS A 103 -13.60 -12.62 2.17
N VAL A 104 -13.08 -13.72 1.61
CA VAL A 104 -12.22 -14.64 2.36
C VAL A 104 -10.95 -13.91 2.80
N LYS A 105 -10.29 -13.17 1.91
CA LYS A 105 -9.10 -12.36 2.22
C LYS A 105 -9.37 -11.36 3.35
N SER A 106 -10.43 -10.57 3.25
CA SER A 106 -10.73 -9.56 4.25
C SER A 106 -11.03 -10.16 5.63
N SER A 107 -11.56 -11.38 5.69
CA SER A 107 -11.86 -12.04 6.97
C SER A 107 -10.64 -12.35 7.83
N TYR A 108 -9.46 -12.57 7.23
CA TYR A 108 -8.22 -12.85 7.98
C TYR A 108 -7.21 -11.70 7.95
N VAL A 109 -7.22 -10.83 6.92
CA VAL A 109 -6.34 -9.64 6.87
C VAL A 109 -6.96 -8.46 7.64
N GLY A 110 -8.28 -8.28 7.54
CA GLY A 110 -8.98 -7.11 8.08
C GLY A 110 -8.66 -5.80 7.34
N ASP A 111 -8.37 -5.86 6.04
CA ASP A 111 -7.92 -4.73 5.21
C ASP A 111 -9.07 -3.89 4.61
N TYR A 112 -10.24 -4.47 4.37
CA TYR A 112 -11.44 -3.75 3.87
C TYR A 112 -12.76 -4.40 4.31
N ASN A 113 -13.84 -3.63 4.30
CA ASN A 113 -15.16 -4.05 4.76
C ASN A 113 -16.09 -4.50 3.64
N ASP A 114 -15.94 -3.91 2.46
CA ASP A 114 -16.69 -4.27 1.26
C ASP A 114 -15.80 -4.09 0.03
N GLY A 115 -16.14 -4.79 -1.04
CA GLY A 115 -15.38 -4.73 -2.27
C GLY A 115 -16.02 -5.44 -3.45
N ALA A 116 -15.56 -5.06 -4.64
CA ALA A 116 -15.96 -5.65 -5.90
C ALA A 116 -14.80 -5.65 -6.89
N VAL A 117 -14.66 -6.75 -7.63
CA VAL A 117 -13.80 -6.80 -8.82
C VAL A 117 -14.57 -6.18 -9.98
N LEU A 118 -14.09 -5.04 -10.47
CA LEU A 118 -14.72 -4.30 -11.56
C LEU A 118 -14.27 -4.82 -12.94
N ALA A 119 -13.02 -5.23 -13.05
CA ALA A 119 -12.46 -5.82 -14.26
C ALA A 119 -11.29 -6.75 -13.92
N THR A 120 -11.10 -7.80 -14.72
CA THR A 120 -9.92 -8.67 -14.68
C THR A 120 -9.19 -8.56 -16.00
N LEU A 121 -7.94 -8.08 -15.95
CA LEU A 121 -7.10 -7.84 -17.11
C LEU A 121 -6.10 -8.99 -17.34
N ALA A 122 -5.67 -9.64 -16.26
CA ALA A 122 -4.87 -10.86 -16.31
C ALA A 122 -5.23 -11.80 -15.15
N THR A 123 -5.32 -13.09 -15.45
CA THR A 123 -5.57 -14.17 -14.49
C THR A 123 -4.36 -15.09 -14.39
N PRO A 124 -4.16 -15.76 -13.23
CA PRO A 124 -3.15 -16.80 -13.10
C PRO A 124 -3.26 -17.89 -14.17
N THR A 125 -2.12 -18.38 -14.64
CA THR A 125 -2.02 -19.52 -15.55
C THR A 125 -1.16 -20.63 -14.93
N THR A 126 -1.05 -21.78 -15.58
CA THR A 126 -0.16 -22.86 -15.13
C THR A 126 1.31 -22.41 -15.14
N GLU A 127 1.69 -21.59 -16.12
CA GLU A 127 3.04 -21.07 -16.32
C GLU A 127 3.33 -19.89 -15.38
N GLU A 128 2.33 -19.04 -15.14
CA GLU A 128 2.44 -17.86 -14.28
C GLU A 128 1.36 -17.89 -13.17
N PRO A 129 1.48 -18.78 -12.16
CA PRO A 129 0.42 -19.04 -11.18
C PRO A 129 0.15 -17.88 -10.21
N PHE A 130 1.02 -16.86 -10.20
CA PHE A 130 0.89 -15.70 -9.33
C PHE A 130 0.65 -14.40 -10.10
N ARG A 131 0.57 -14.48 -11.44
CA ARG A 131 0.30 -13.33 -12.29
C ARG A 131 -1.16 -12.95 -12.20
N SER A 132 -1.45 -11.77 -11.68
CA SER A 132 -2.80 -11.22 -11.65
C SER A 132 -2.77 -9.73 -11.93
N LEU A 133 -3.78 -9.24 -12.66
CA LEU A 133 -4.01 -7.81 -12.89
C LEU A 133 -5.52 -7.55 -12.87
N THR A 134 -6.00 -6.78 -11.89
CA THR A 134 -7.43 -6.56 -11.67
C THR A 134 -7.71 -5.10 -11.34
N VAL A 135 -8.88 -4.61 -11.73
CA VAL A 135 -9.42 -3.34 -11.25
C VAL A 135 -10.45 -3.64 -10.17
N LYS A 136 -10.28 -3.05 -9.00
CA LYS A 136 -11.14 -3.29 -7.84
C LYS A 136 -11.64 -1.99 -7.24
N TRP A 137 -12.87 -2.07 -6.73
CA TRP A 137 -13.39 -1.11 -5.77
C TRP A 137 -13.37 -1.75 -4.39
N PHE A 138 -12.98 -1.00 -3.36
CA PHE A 138 -13.09 -1.44 -1.98
C PHE A 138 -13.31 -0.25 -1.03
N GLN A 139 -13.98 -0.52 0.09
CA GLN A 139 -14.25 0.46 1.15
C GLN A 139 -13.60 0.05 2.46
N ILE A 140 -13.02 1.03 3.15
CA ILE A 140 -12.52 0.90 4.52
C ILE A 140 -13.34 1.77 5.46
N ASP A 141 -13.66 1.23 6.63
CA ASP A 141 -14.20 2.03 7.72
C ASP A 141 -13.05 2.58 8.55
N LEU A 142 -13.06 3.89 8.74
CA LEU A 142 -12.09 4.53 9.60
C LEU A 142 -12.59 4.58 11.04
N PRO A 143 -11.68 4.54 12.04
CA PRO A 143 -12.06 4.81 13.41
C PRO A 143 -12.78 6.16 13.51
N PHE A 144 -13.78 6.23 14.39
CA PHE A 144 -14.66 7.39 14.60
C PHE A 144 -15.59 7.74 13.42
N SER A 145 -15.74 6.88 12.41
CA SER A 145 -16.69 7.13 11.31
C SER A 145 -18.13 7.30 11.79
N SER A 146 -18.54 6.54 12.81
CA SER A 146 -19.86 6.64 13.46
C SER A 146 -20.12 7.96 14.18
N THR A 147 -19.08 8.76 14.46
CA THR A 147 -19.22 10.06 15.12
C THR A 147 -19.64 11.18 14.16
N GLY A 148 -19.56 10.95 12.84
CA GLY A 148 -19.80 11.96 11.81
C GLY A 148 -18.66 12.96 11.59
N LEU A 149 -17.60 12.94 12.42
CA LEU A 149 -16.41 13.79 12.24
C LEU A 149 -15.51 13.29 11.10
N ILE A 150 -15.52 11.99 10.82
CA ILE A 150 -14.67 11.32 9.83
C ILE A 150 -15.58 10.49 8.92
N ARG A 151 -15.41 10.60 7.60
CA ARG A 151 -16.14 9.76 6.63
C ARG A 151 -15.37 8.48 6.32
N ASN A 152 -16.06 7.41 5.91
CA ASN A 152 -15.40 6.22 5.38
C ASN A 152 -14.72 6.54 4.05
N ARG A 153 -13.76 5.70 3.65
CA ARG A 153 -13.00 5.88 2.41
C ARG A 153 -13.27 4.73 1.47
N ASP A 154 -13.51 5.06 0.21
CA ASP A 154 -13.45 4.07 -0.86
C ASP A 154 -12.28 4.34 -1.80
N PHE A 155 -11.92 3.31 -2.53
CA PHE A 155 -10.81 3.30 -3.47
C PHE A 155 -11.23 2.61 -4.75
N ILE A 156 -10.64 3.03 -5.87
CA ILE A 156 -10.66 2.28 -7.12
C ILE A 156 -9.22 2.08 -7.53
N CYS A 157 -8.78 0.83 -7.52
CA CYS A 157 -7.37 0.52 -7.69
C CYS A 157 -7.16 -0.54 -8.77
N LEU A 158 -6.09 -0.34 -9.53
CA LEU A 158 -5.41 -1.40 -10.24
C LEU A 158 -4.58 -2.18 -9.23
N GLU A 159 -4.89 -3.45 -9.01
CA GLU A 159 -4.09 -4.38 -8.22
C GLU A 159 -3.37 -5.36 -9.15
N ALA A 160 -2.08 -5.55 -8.93
CA ALA A 160 -1.26 -6.47 -9.67
C ALA A 160 -0.37 -7.32 -8.75
N SER A 161 -0.12 -8.56 -9.16
CA SER A 161 0.85 -9.44 -8.51
C SER A 161 1.59 -10.26 -9.55
N GLY A 162 2.78 -10.75 -9.15
CA GLY A 162 3.58 -11.64 -9.97
C GLY A 162 4.97 -11.84 -9.37
N PHE A 163 5.90 -12.25 -10.23
CA PHE A 163 7.29 -12.47 -9.87
C PHE A 163 8.22 -11.68 -10.79
N LEU A 164 9.32 -11.21 -10.21
CA LEU A 164 10.47 -10.63 -10.86
C LEU A 164 11.72 -11.41 -10.41
N HIS A 165 12.85 -11.10 -11.04
CA HIS A 165 14.15 -11.63 -10.64
C HIS A 165 15.12 -10.48 -10.41
N LEU A 166 15.87 -10.55 -9.32
CA LEU A 166 17.04 -9.70 -9.11
C LEU A 166 18.13 -10.05 -10.13
N THR A 167 19.09 -9.15 -10.32
CA THR A 167 20.25 -9.38 -11.17
C THR A 167 21.06 -10.64 -10.77
N ASN A 168 21.04 -11.04 -9.49
CA ASN A 168 21.68 -12.26 -9.01
C ASN A 168 20.87 -13.55 -9.24
N GLY A 169 19.70 -13.46 -9.87
CA GLY A 169 18.78 -14.57 -10.13
C GLY A 169 17.79 -14.87 -9.00
N ASP A 170 17.84 -14.16 -7.86
CA ASP A 170 16.89 -14.36 -6.77
C ASP A 170 15.48 -14.01 -7.23
N ARG A 171 14.54 -14.91 -6.97
CA ARG A 171 13.12 -14.74 -7.24
C ARG A 171 12.47 -13.80 -6.23
N VAL A 172 11.73 -12.81 -6.71
CA VAL A 172 11.08 -11.76 -5.91
C VAL A 172 9.60 -11.69 -6.26
N GLY A 173 8.74 -11.95 -5.29
CA GLY A 173 7.30 -11.70 -5.44
C GLY A 173 7.01 -10.21 -5.35
N TYR A 174 6.05 -9.70 -6.13
CA TYR A 174 5.58 -8.33 -6.00
C TYR A 174 4.08 -8.25 -5.82
N PHE A 175 3.65 -7.23 -5.08
CA PHE A 175 2.26 -6.78 -5.05
C PHE A 175 2.24 -5.27 -5.30
N MET A 176 1.40 -4.83 -6.23
CA MET A 176 1.20 -3.43 -6.56
C MET A 176 -0.29 -3.10 -6.44
N LEU A 177 -0.58 -1.95 -5.86
CA LEU A 177 -1.90 -1.36 -5.78
C LEU A 177 -1.77 0.12 -6.16
N HIS A 178 -2.53 0.56 -7.15
CA HIS A 178 -2.52 1.95 -7.60
C HIS A 178 -3.92 2.47 -7.90
N SER A 179 -4.30 3.56 -7.25
CA SER A 179 -5.59 4.21 -7.50
C SER A 179 -5.66 4.84 -8.88
N ILE A 180 -6.67 4.40 -9.64
CA ILE A 180 -6.96 4.90 -10.99
C ILE A 180 -8.26 5.71 -10.99
N ASP A 181 -8.38 6.59 -11.97
CA ASP A 181 -9.63 7.29 -12.24
C ASP A 181 -10.53 6.42 -13.12
N SER A 182 -11.79 6.26 -12.74
CA SER A 182 -12.79 5.56 -13.54
C SER A 182 -14.03 6.43 -13.74
N PRO A 183 -14.31 6.90 -14.96
CA PRO A 183 -15.49 7.72 -15.24
C PRO A 183 -16.80 6.94 -15.06
N GLN A 184 -16.73 5.60 -14.99
CA GLN A 184 -17.88 4.72 -14.80
C GLN A 184 -18.34 4.62 -13.35
N THR A 185 -17.60 5.20 -12.40
CA THR A 185 -17.92 5.11 -10.98
C THR A 185 -18.43 6.43 -10.43
N GLN A 186 -19.58 6.38 -9.77
CA GLN A 186 -20.14 7.54 -9.09
C GLN A 186 -19.67 7.57 -7.64
N PRO A 187 -19.44 8.76 -7.05
CA PRO A 187 -19.19 8.89 -5.63
C PRO A 187 -20.35 8.33 -4.81
N LEU A 188 -20.05 7.57 -3.76
CA LEU A 188 -21.06 7.05 -2.85
C LEU A 188 -21.45 8.13 -1.81
N PRO A 189 -22.73 8.20 -1.39
CA PRO A 189 -23.15 9.11 -0.33
C PRO A 189 -22.37 8.85 0.97
N ASN A 190 -21.89 9.92 1.62
CA ASN A 190 -21.16 9.87 2.90
C ASN A 190 -19.84 9.09 2.90
N VAL A 191 -19.28 8.82 1.72
CA VAL A 191 -17.96 8.19 1.54
C VAL A 191 -17.07 9.15 0.76
N GLU A 192 -15.80 9.26 1.18
CA GLU A 192 -14.81 10.09 0.49
C GLU A 192 -13.90 9.21 -0.36
N ARG A 193 -13.76 9.54 -1.65
CA ARG A 193 -12.81 8.85 -2.54
C ARG A 193 -11.39 9.16 -2.13
N ALA A 194 -10.69 8.15 -1.65
CA ALA A 194 -9.27 8.21 -1.37
C ALA A 194 -8.45 7.69 -2.57
N ARG A 195 -7.16 7.98 -2.55
CA ARG A 195 -6.17 7.44 -3.47
C ARG A 195 -5.06 6.78 -2.69
N HIS A 196 -4.61 5.65 -3.17
CA HIS A 196 -3.58 4.82 -2.57
C HIS A 196 -2.64 4.35 -3.66
N THR A 197 -1.34 4.38 -3.38
CA THR A 197 -0.31 3.80 -4.22
C THR A 197 0.65 3.05 -3.34
N MET A 198 0.76 1.75 -3.58
CA MET A 198 1.63 0.86 -2.85
C MET A 198 2.29 -0.11 -3.82
N THR A 199 3.60 -0.30 -3.67
CA THR A 199 4.33 -1.37 -4.36
C THR A 199 5.23 -2.04 -3.35
N GLY A 200 5.01 -3.33 -3.13
CA GLY A 200 5.75 -4.18 -2.21
C GLY A 200 6.46 -5.31 -2.93
N PHE A 201 7.64 -5.66 -2.41
CA PHE A 201 8.47 -6.77 -2.86
C PHE A 201 8.75 -7.72 -1.71
N PHE A 202 8.87 -9.00 -2.04
CA PHE A 202 9.04 -10.11 -1.10
C PHE A 202 10.07 -11.09 -1.62
N ARG A 203 11.06 -11.45 -0.82
CA ARG A 203 12.12 -12.39 -1.20
C ARG A 203 12.35 -13.42 -0.10
N GLN A 204 12.41 -14.70 -0.47
CA GLN A 204 12.72 -15.77 0.47
C GLN A 204 14.23 -15.73 0.78
N VAL A 205 14.61 -15.40 2.02
CA VAL A 205 16.03 -15.26 2.44
C VAL A 205 16.51 -16.41 3.31
N ALA A 206 15.58 -17.18 3.88
CA ALA A 206 15.85 -18.46 4.54
C ALA A 206 14.64 -19.38 4.34
N SER A 207 14.71 -20.63 4.80
CA SER A 207 13.63 -21.61 4.61
C SER A 207 12.27 -21.11 5.08
N ASP A 208 12.18 -20.32 6.15
CA ASP A 208 10.93 -19.81 6.72
C ASP A 208 10.95 -18.30 6.94
N VAL A 209 11.84 -17.56 6.26
CA VAL A 209 11.98 -16.11 6.42
C VAL A 209 11.85 -15.38 5.08
N ILE A 210 10.94 -14.42 5.05
CA ILE A 210 10.68 -13.51 3.93
C ILE A 210 11.22 -12.14 4.30
N ASP A 211 12.08 -11.59 3.43
CA ASP A 211 12.48 -10.18 3.42
C ASP A 211 11.43 -9.37 2.66
N THR A 212 11.14 -8.15 3.13
CA THR A 212 10.17 -7.27 2.48
C THR A 212 10.66 -5.85 2.35
N PHE A 213 10.25 -5.23 1.25
CA PHE A 213 10.47 -3.83 0.95
C PHE A 213 9.24 -3.26 0.26
N CYS A 214 8.62 -2.24 0.86
CA CYS A 214 7.38 -1.68 0.34
C CYS A 214 7.37 -0.16 0.44
N PHE A 215 7.04 0.50 -0.66
CA PHE A 215 6.67 1.91 -0.69
C PHE A 215 5.16 2.06 -0.65
N ASP A 216 4.71 3.04 0.11
CA ASP A 216 3.29 3.36 0.26
C ASP A 216 3.04 4.87 0.27
N THR A 217 1.91 5.30 -0.30
CA THR A 217 1.45 6.70 -0.29
C THR A 217 -0.07 6.72 -0.35
N VAL A 218 -0.70 7.38 0.63
CA VAL A 218 -2.16 7.50 0.74
C VAL A 218 -2.59 8.96 0.74
N SER A 219 -3.44 9.32 -0.22
CA SER A 219 -4.26 10.53 -0.23
C SER A 219 -5.65 10.19 0.28
N PRO A 220 -5.97 10.52 1.54
CA PRO A 220 -7.19 10.03 2.19
C PRO A 220 -8.49 10.69 1.70
N GLY A 221 -8.41 11.73 0.85
CA GLY A 221 -9.58 12.54 0.47
C GLY A 221 -10.18 13.32 1.64
N GLY A 222 -10.90 14.40 1.33
CA GLY A 222 -11.53 15.26 2.33
C GLY A 222 -10.58 15.81 3.39
N ASN A 223 -11.14 16.17 4.55
CA ASN A 223 -10.38 16.68 5.70
C ASN A 223 -10.13 15.55 6.70
N ILE A 224 -8.87 15.18 6.89
CA ILE A 224 -8.44 14.26 7.95
C ILE A 224 -7.09 14.71 8.51
N TYR A 225 -6.93 14.55 9.81
CA TYR A 225 -5.70 14.94 10.50
C TYR A 225 -4.51 14.11 10.02
N ARG A 226 -3.48 14.74 9.44
CA ARG A 226 -2.37 14.02 8.77
C ARG A 226 -1.63 13.01 9.66
N PRO A 227 -1.29 13.31 10.93
CA PRO A 227 -0.67 12.31 11.80
C PRO A 227 -1.54 11.07 12.03
N PHE A 228 -2.88 11.23 11.99
CA PHE A 228 -3.80 10.10 12.08
C PHE A 228 -3.73 9.22 10.82
N VAL A 229 -3.63 9.83 9.63
CA VAL A 229 -3.41 9.10 8.35
C VAL A 229 -2.14 8.26 8.41
N LEU A 230 -1.02 8.85 8.87
CA LEU A 230 0.25 8.13 9.00
C LEU A 230 0.14 6.93 9.94
N THR A 231 -0.65 7.05 11.01
CA THR A 231 -0.90 5.96 11.96
C THR A 231 -1.70 4.83 11.30
N ILE A 232 -2.72 5.17 10.49
CA ILE A 232 -3.51 4.19 9.73
C ILE A 232 -2.62 3.45 8.73
N CYS A 233 -1.84 4.18 7.91
CA CYS A 233 -0.90 3.58 6.95
C CYS A 233 0.10 2.65 7.63
N ALA A 234 0.72 3.10 8.73
CA ALA A 234 1.68 2.28 9.46
C ALA A 234 1.05 1.00 10.01
N ASN A 235 -0.19 1.04 10.51
CA ASN A 235 -0.87 -0.16 11.00
C ASN A 235 -1.23 -1.12 9.86
N ALA A 236 -1.67 -0.61 8.71
CA ALA A 236 -1.97 -1.42 7.53
C ALA A 236 -0.72 -2.11 6.97
N LEU A 237 0.43 -1.43 6.94
CA LEU A 237 1.68 -2.06 6.51
C LEU A 237 2.15 -3.13 7.50
N LEU A 238 1.95 -2.92 8.80
CA LEU A 238 2.30 -3.92 9.81
C LEU A 238 1.36 -5.14 9.82
N SER A 239 0.13 -5.02 9.29
CA SER A 239 -0.78 -6.15 9.12
C SER A 239 -0.41 -7.05 7.94
N ALA A 240 0.54 -6.65 7.07
CA ALA A 240 1.11 -7.53 6.05
C ALA A 240 1.81 -8.78 6.64
N THR A 241 2.06 -8.82 7.96
CA THR A 241 2.53 -10.02 8.66
C THR A 241 1.43 -11.00 9.07
N ASN A 242 0.16 -10.64 8.85
CA ASN A 242 -0.98 -11.46 9.27
C ASN A 242 -1.33 -12.56 8.24
N TYR A 243 -0.64 -12.66 7.09
CA TYR A 243 -0.75 -13.79 6.15
C TYR A 243 -0.20 -15.12 6.71
N ARG A 244 -0.15 -15.29 8.03
CA ARG A 244 0.27 -16.53 8.67
C ARG A 244 -0.80 -17.58 8.43
N VAL A 245 -0.57 -18.42 7.42
CA VAL A 245 -1.22 -19.73 7.26
C VAL A 245 -0.52 -20.72 8.18
#